data_AF-K5WZ09-F1
#
_entry.id   AF-K5WZ09-F1
#
_cell.length_a   1.000
_cell.length_b   1.000
_cell.length_c   1.000
_cell.angle_alpha   90.00
_cell.angle_beta   90.00
_cell.angle_gamma   90.00
#
_symmetry.space_group_name_H-M   'P 1'
#
loop_
_entity.id
_entity.type
_entity.pdbx_description
1 polymer ?
#
loop_
_entity_poly.entity_id
_entity_poly.type
_entity_poly.pdbx_seq_one_letter_code
_entity_poly.pdbx_strand_id
1 'polypeptide(L)'
;MNPFSSSSSSSSSTPNSGCLTPSSRATSPSSEKEGSTLSPSTYVYTAHASPEFLTAVFDKHVDSEIEHVLGVIFDNEGTLSVDDGHWHQEELAGDTYYTTSFPLTADILSDASVYIPATEPSQARHLLTINLASLRSIVALPFDSGKSTLYIVERPSFTFPPLSKTPCFQVPAHLATVSSCKEQQRLQGNIPTLEEWDRLWAAWDMVTLQMIPSYMLHQKPIDLRHKCLFYIGHIPTFLDMLLHKSIGGGPSEPAYFWKIFERGIDPHVDDPDHCHNHSEVPEKDEDWPTIETIITFRDNVRRRLKNLYGDLETGKRVLTRNIARTLVMTYEHEGWHIETLLYMLLQRAGSGTRPPYGFTQPAWSVLSSQWSHIPLPETPKVTLGPCNVVLGHNDSEALDKLPSHEHDVHDHVFGWDNESPARTVHVKQFKAEWRPITNGEFKEFMEEKGQGVIAMPKSWVEEDGEIKVRTMFGPVPLAYATSWPVLTSYDDLSYYAKCKGGRLPTEPELRIFLDTYDVGLEEGANVGFRHWHPTPATAGHANGGKGSNGGIWEWTSTMLDTHEELAPTDLFTGYSTDFFDSKHQVVLGASYATIPRLAGRRTVRNFYQHNYPYPWVGARVVYDL
;
A
#
# COMPACT_ATOMS: atom_id res chain seq x y z
N MET A 1 -45.53 -45.05 13.08
CA MET A 1 -46.17 -46.14 12.34
C MET A 1 -45.27 -46.48 11.15
N ASN A 2 -44.54 -47.60 11.22
CA ASN A 2 -44.15 -48.40 10.05
C ASN A 2 -45.44 -48.95 9.39
N PRO A 3 -45.46 -49.62 8.20
CA PRO A 3 -44.37 -50.34 7.49
C PRO A 3 -44.41 -50.11 5.94
N PHE A 4 -43.56 -50.62 5.04
CA PHE A 4 -43.13 -51.98 4.63
C PHE A 4 -41.92 -51.79 3.66
N SER A 5 -40.72 -52.38 3.85
CA SER A 5 -40.21 -53.69 3.34
C SER A 5 -40.36 -53.89 1.81
N SER A 6 -39.43 -54.41 1.00
CA SER A 6 -38.39 -55.44 1.21
C SER A 6 -37.45 -55.57 -0.02
N SER A 7 -36.24 -56.09 0.27
CA SER A 7 -35.22 -56.81 -0.53
C SER A 7 -35.71 -57.68 -1.72
N SER A 8 -34.93 -58.09 -2.75
CA SER A 8 -33.62 -58.77 -2.72
C SER A 8 -33.01 -59.08 -4.13
N SER A 9 -31.66 -58.99 -4.23
CA SER A 9 -30.66 -59.93 -4.83
C SER A 9 -30.55 -60.36 -6.33
N SER A 10 -29.34 -60.12 -6.87
CA SER A 10 -28.42 -60.97 -7.71
C SER A 10 -28.81 -61.32 -9.18
N SER A 11 -27.95 -61.36 -10.22
CA SER A 11 -26.50 -61.66 -10.37
C SER A 11 -25.94 -61.34 -11.78
N SER A 12 -24.60 -61.28 -11.89
CA SER A 12 -23.68 -61.63 -13.02
C SER A 12 -23.35 -60.66 -14.20
N SER A 13 -22.25 -59.91 -14.02
CA SER A 13 -20.99 -59.84 -14.83
C SER A 13 -20.97 -59.77 -16.39
N THR A 14 -20.68 -58.55 -16.91
CA THR A 14 -19.56 -58.07 -17.80
C THR A 14 -19.07 -58.89 -19.02
N PRO A 15 -18.68 -58.25 -20.17
CA PRO A 15 -17.50 -57.35 -20.22
C PRO A 15 -17.47 -56.12 -21.19
N ASN A 16 -16.71 -55.11 -20.71
CA ASN A 16 -15.78 -54.16 -21.35
C ASN A 16 -16.10 -53.37 -22.64
N SER A 17 -16.19 -52.05 -22.50
CA SER A 17 -15.19 -51.02 -22.93
C SER A 17 -15.93 -49.67 -23.05
N GLY A 18 -15.44 -48.48 -22.70
CA GLY A 18 -14.23 -47.98 -22.05
C GLY A 18 -14.38 -46.45 -22.07
N CYS A 19 -14.20 -45.77 -20.94
CA CYS A 19 -13.83 -44.35 -20.93
C CYS A 19 -13.37 -43.95 -19.52
N LEU A 20 -12.16 -43.39 -19.47
CA LEU A 20 -11.42 -43.03 -18.28
C LEU A 20 -11.91 -41.70 -17.73
N THR A 21 -12.35 -41.67 -16.47
CA THR A 21 -12.48 -40.44 -15.67
C THR A 21 -11.31 -40.36 -14.68
N PRO A 22 -10.51 -39.28 -14.63
CA PRO A 22 -9.55 -39.11 -13.56
C PRO A 22 -10.28 -38.69 -12.27
N SER A 23 -10.17 -39.53 -11.25
CA SER A 23 -10.64 -39.27 -9.89
C SER A 23 -9.87 -38.09 -9.28
N SER A 24 -10.57 -37.00 -8.98
CA SER A 24 -10.06 -35.86 -8.21
C SER A 24 -9.96 -36.26 -6.74
N ARG A 25 -8.82 -36.85 -6.37
CA ARG A 25 -8.46 -37.08 -4.97
C ARG A 25 -8.05 -35.73 -4.37
N ALA A 26 -9.00 -35.08 -3.69
CA ALA A 26 -8.71 -33.96 -2.82
C ALA A 26 -7.73 -34.43 -1.74
N THR A 27 -6.49 -33.96 -1.82
CA THR A 27 -5.51 -34.08 -0.74
C THR A 27 -5.87 -33.07 0.33
N SER A 28 -6.24 -33.57 1.50
CA SER A 28 -6.30 -32.81 2.75
C SER A 28 -4.97 -32.07 2.96
N PRO A 29 -4.97 -30.81 3.43
CA PRO A 29 -3.73 -30.13 3.78
C PRO A 29 -3.14 -30.84 5.01
N SER A 30 -1.95 -31.42 4.81
CA SER A 30 -1.12 -31.95 5.88
C SER A 30 -0.66 -30.82 6.78
N SER A 31 -0.74 -31.07 8.09
CA SER A 31 -0.06 -30.38 9.19
C SER A 31 1.26 -29.71 8.79
N GLU A 32 1.39 -28.43 9.17
CA GLU A 32 2.62 -27.67 9.44
C GLU A 32 3.91 -28.18 8.77
N LYS A 33 4.25 -27.55 7.65
CA LYS A 33 5.65 -27.26 7.31
C LYS A 33 5.83 -25.76 7.40
N GLU A 34 6.33 -25.27 8.54
CA GLU A 34 7.01 -23.97 8.58
C GLU A 34 8.09 -23.98 7.49
N GLY A 35 7.91 -23.20 6.44
CA GLY A 35 8.48 -23.51 5.13
C GLY A 35 8.87 -22.30 4.29
N SER A 36 9.65 -21.39 4.86
CA SER A 36 10.81 -20.81 4.17
C SER A 36 11.82 -20.44 5.26
N THR A 37 12.89 -21.20 5.41
CA THR A 37 13.98 -20.82 6.31
C THR A 37 14.57 -19.53 5.77
N LEU A 38 14.36 -18.41 6.47
CA LEU A 38 15.11 -17.15 6.27
C LEU A 38 16.57 -17.40 6.66
N SER A 39 17.26 -18.18 5.85
CA SER A 39 18.62 -18.63 6.09
C SER A 39 19.41 -18.42 4.82
N PRO A 40 19.94 -17.19 4.63
CA PRO A 40 20.88 -16.91 3.56
C PRO A 40 22.05 -17.91 3.60
N SER A 41 22.46 -18.39 2.43
CA SER A 41 23.67 -19.17 2.23
C SER A 41 24.92 -18.29 2.30
N THR A 42 24.75 -16.99 2.07
CA THR A 42 25.81 -15.99 2.07
C THR A 42 25.42 -14.79 2.91
N TYR A 43 26.36 -14.35 3.76
CA TYR A 43 26.28 -13.12 4.53
C TYR A 43 27.40 -12.20 4.10
N VAL A 44 27.08 -10.92 3.96
CA VAL A 44 28.00 -9.84 3.60
C VAL A 44 28.09 -8.88 4.76
N TYR A 45 29.30 -8.55 5.18
CA TYR A 45 29.59 -7.46 6.10
C TYR A 45 30.19 -6.29 5.33
N THR A 46 29.64 -5.08 5.56
CA THR A 46 30.21 -3.85 5.01
C THR A 46 30.07 -2.67 5.97
N ALA A 47 31.11 -1.83 6.01
CA ALA A 47 31.10 -0.55 6.73
C ALA A 47 30.49 0.60 5.88
N HIS A 48 30.42 0.43 4.56
CA HIS A 48 29.85 1.41 3.64
C HIS A 48 29.09 0.68 2.54
N ALA A 49 27.81 1.00 2.35
CA ALA A 49 27.05 0.51 1.21
C ALA A 49 26.39 1.69 0.50
N SER A 50 26.92 2.05 -0.67
CA SER A 50 26.13 2.81 -1.63
C SER A 50 25.04 1.91 -2.23
N PRO A 51 23.95 2.48 -2.76
CA PRO A 51 22.94 1.70 -3.48
C PRO A 51 23.52 0.86 -4.63
N GLU A 52 24.48 1.42 -5.36
CA GLU A 52 25.15 0.77 -6.50
C GLU A 52 26.00 -0.41 -6.04
N PHE A 53 26.75 -0.24 -4.95
CA PHE A 53 27.52 -1.31 -4.32
C PHE A 53 26.61 -2.45 -3.89
N LEU A 54 25.53 -2.13 -3.18
CA LEU A 54 24.61 -3.15 -2.66
C LEU A 54 23.91 -3.92 -3.79
N THR A 55 23.57 -3.24 -4.88
CA THR A 55 23.05 -3.87 -6.10
C THR A 55 24.06 -4.87 -6.67
N ALA A 56 25.32 -4.45 -6.84
CA ALA A 56 26.37 -5.29 -7.41
C ALA A 56 26.70 -6.49 -6.52
N VAL A 57 26.71 -6.32 -5.19
CA VAL A 57 26.91 -7.40 -4.24
C VAL A 57 25.78 -8.42 -4.31
N PHE A 58 24.53 -7.95 -4.35
CA PHE A 58 23.38 -8.85 -4.48
C PHE A 58 23.46 -9.67 -5.77
N ASP A 59 23.75 -9.02 -6.90
CA ASP A 59 23.87 -9.70 -8.21
C ASP A 59 25.04 -10.70 -8.27
N LYS A 60 26.09 -10.50 -7.46
CA LYS A 60 27.23 -11.40 -7.39
C LYS A 60 26.96 -12.66 -6.57
N HIS A 61 26.21 -12.52 -5.47
CA HIS A 61 26.09 -13.59 -4.45
C HIS A 61 24.74 -14.29 -4.43
N VAL A 62 23.71 -13.72 -5.06
CA VAL A 62 22.36 -14.30 -5.11
C VAL A 62 22.07 -14.81 -6.51
N ASP A 63 22.03 -16.13 -6.68
CA ASP A 63 21.56 -16.76 -7.90
C ASP A 63 20.05 -16.98 -7.81
N SER A 64 19.28 -16.22 -8.59
CA SER A 64 17.81 -16.24 -8.60
C SER A 64 17.18 -17.62 -8.85
N GLU A 65 17.91 -18.60 -9.41
CA GLU A 65 17.40 -19.96 -9.62
C GLU A 65 17.55 -20.87 -8.38
N ILE A 66 18.44 -20.51 -7.44
CA ILE A 66 18.84 -21.33 -6.30
C ILE A 66 18.47 -20.66 -4.97
N GLU A 67 18.68 -19.35 -4.87
CA GLU A 67 18.53 -18.54 -3.67
C GLU A 67 17.98 -17.14 -4.02
N HIS A 68 17.15 -16.58 -3.15
CA HIS A 68 16.47 -15.30 -3.41
C HIS A 68 16.72 -14.26 -2.31
N VAL A 69 17.56 -14.57 -1.32
CA VAL A 69 17.88 -13.69 -0.19
C VAL A 69 19.37 -13.56 0.05
N LEU A 70 19.79 -12.44 0.62
CA LEU A 70 21.15 -12.17 1.07
C LEU A 70 21.13 -11.66 2.52
N GLY A 71 22.07 -12.12 3.35
CA GLY A 71 22.32 -11.50 4.65
C GLY A 71 23.26 -10.32 4.48
N VAL A 72 22.88 -9.12 4.92
CA VAL A 72 23.69 -7.90 4.84
C VAL A 72 23.82 -7.29 6.22
N ILE A 73 25.05 -7.22 6.73
CA ILE A 73 25.38 -6.64 8.02
C ILE A 73 25.92 -5.24 7.78
N PHE A 74 25.19 -4.25 8.29
CA PHE A 74 25.62 -2.86 8.32
C PHE A 74 26.21 -2.54 9.69
N ASP A 75 27.42 -1.97 9.67
CA ASP A 75 28.07 -1.44 10.86
C ASP A 75 27.41 -0.12 11.29
N ASN A 76 26.88 -0.04 12.51
CA ASN A 76 26.27 1.18 13.03
C ASN A 76 27.33 2.13 13.65
N GLU A 77 28.48 1.61 14.11
CA GLU A 77 29.46 2.33 14.95
C GLU A 77 30.88 2.43 14.34
N GLY A 78 31.13 1.82 13.18
CA GLY A 78 32.41 1.87 12.47
C GLY A 78 33.52 1.05 13.15
N THR A 79 33.15 0.06 13.96
CA THR A 79 34.11 -0.84 14.62
C THR A 79 33.96 -2.25 14.07
N LEU A 80 34.73 -2.52 13.03
CA LEU A 80 34.84 -3.81 12.38
C LEU A 80 35.52 -4.82 13.32
N SER A 81 34.73 -5.62 14.03
CA SER A 81 35.23 -6.77 14.80
C SER A 81 35.07 -8.06 13.98
N VAL A 82 35.67 -8.10 12.79
CA VAL A 82 35.72 -9.31 11.95
C VAL A 82 37.03 -10.02 12.26
N ASP A 83 37.13 -10.63 13.43
CA ASP A 83 38.32 -11.41 13.81
C ASP A 83 37.90 -12.78 14.34
N ASP A 84 37.41 -13.59 13.40
CA ASP A 84 37.25 -15.04 13.52
C ASP A 84 37.36 -15.60 12.10
N GLY A 85 38.20 -16.64 11.88
CA GLY A 85 38.66 -17.13 10.57
C GLY A 85 37.61 -17.70 9.58
N HIS A 86 36.37 -17.22 9.65
CA HIS A 86 35.22 -17.58 8.85
C HIS A 86 34.81 -16.52 7.81
N TRP A 87 35.46 -15.36 7.80
CA TRP A 87 35.18 -14.27 6.87
C TRP A 87 36.24 -14.19 5.77
N HIS A 88 35.79 -14.02 4.53
CA HIS A 88 36.64 -13.86 3.36
C HIS A 88 36.54 -12.43 2.84
N GLN A 89 37.68 -11.75 2.71
CA GLN A 89 37.73 -10.41 2.14
C GLN A 89 37.57 -10.48 0.62
N GLU A 90 36.70 -9.61 0.09
CA GLU A 90 36.46 -9.44 -1.34
C GLU A 90 36.44 -7.95 -1.71
N GLU A 91 36.60 -7.67 -3.01
CA GLU A 91 36.54 -6.32 -3.57
C GLU A 91 35.53 -6.28 -4.72
N LEU A 92 34.67 -5.26 -4.74
CA LEU A 92 33.69 -5.04 -5.79
C LEU A 92 33.39 -3.54 -5.91
N ALA A 93 33.33 -3.03 -7.14
CA ALA A 93 33.06 -1.62 -7.43
C ALA A 93 34.00 -0.61 -6.73
N GLY A 94 35.20 -1.05 -6.32
CA GLY A 94 36.18 -0.23 -5.59
C GLY A 94 36.00 -0.21 -4.07
N ASP A 95 35.03 -0.97 -3.54
CA ASP A 95 34.77 -1.14 -2.11
C ASP A 95 35.23 -2.52 -1.63
N THR A 96 35.81 -2.56 -0.43
CA THR A 96 36.18 -3.81 0.27
C THR A 96 35.04 -4.25 1.19
N TYR A 97 34.67 -5.52 1.11
CA TYR A 97 33.66 -6.13 1.97
C TYR A 97 34.06 -7.56 2.35
N TYR A 98 33.33 -8.15 3.31
CA TYR A 98 33.62 -9.50 3.79
C TYR A 98 32.43 -10.41 3.58
N THR A 99 32.69 -11.66 3.20
CA THR A 99 31.67 -12.69 3.00
C THR A 99 31.87 -13.86 3.94
N THR A 100 30.77 -14.51 4.34
CA THR A 100 30.81 -15.81 5.00
C THR A 100 29.61 -16.66 4.57
N SER A 101 29.82 -17.97 4.46
CA SER A 101 28.75 -18.95 4.26
C SER A 101 28.43 -19.73 5.54
N PHE A 102 29.00 -19.33 6.67
CA PHE A 102 28.65 -19.89 7.95
C PHE A 102 27.21 -19.46 8.31
N PRO A 103 26.32 -20.39 8.72
CA PRO A 103 24.94 -20.05 9.02
C PRO A 103 24.85 -19.22 10.30
N LEU A 104 24.86 -17.89 10.16
CA LEU A 104 24.75 -16.95 11.28
C LEU A 104 23.32 -16.90 11.87
N THR A 105 22.30 -17.31 11.11
CA THR A 105 20.89 -17.17 11.53
C THR A 105 20.50 -18.03 12.73
N ALA A 106 21.10 -19.20 12.94
CA ALA A 106 20.70 -20.09 14.04
C ALA A 106 21.04 -19.52 15.43
N ASP A 107 22.19 -18.84 15.55
CA ASP A 107 22.62 -18.22 16.81
C ASP A 107 21.95 -16.84 17.02
N ILE A 108 21.76 -16.05 15.95
CA ILE A 108 21.16 -14.70 16.04
C ILE A 108 19.65 -14.73 16.30
N LEU A 109 18.92 -15.69 15.73
CA LEU A 109 17.47 -15.83 15.98
C LEU A 109 17.16 -16.24 17.43
N SER A 110 18.13 -16.82 18.14
CA SER A 110 18.00 -17.18 19.55
C SER A 110 18.13 -15.98 20.51
N ASP A 111 18.67 -14.85 20.03
CA ASP A 111 18.92 -13.62 20.82
C ASP A 111 18.27 -12.38 20.17
N ALA A 112 17.03 -12.54 19.68
CA ALA A 112 16.17 -11.43 19.23
C ALA A 112 15.64 -10.60 20.42
N SER A 113 16.48 -10.33 21.42
CA SER A 113 16.15 -9.66 22.67
C SER A 113 16.13 -8.13 22.57
N VAL A 114 16.51 -7.58 21.41
CA VAL A 114 16.61 -6.13 21.18
C VAL A 114 15.80 -5.72 19.94
N TYR A 115 14.77 -4.91 20.16
CA TYR A 115 14.11 -4.18 19.08
C TYR A 115 14.98 -3.03 18.63
N ILE A 116 15.14 -2.89 17.32
CA ILE A 116 15.73 -1.70 16.74
C ILE A 116 14.63 -1.04 15.89
N PRO A 117 14.23 0.21 16.20
CA PRO A 117 13.19 0.89 15.44
C PRO A 117 13.67 1.18 14.02
N ALA A 118 12.89 0.77 13.03
CA ALA A 118 13.10 1.15 11.62
C ALA A 118 13.18 2.67 11.41
N THR A 119 12.70 3.46 12.38
CA THR A 119 12.68 4.92 12.41
C THR A 119 13.86 5.54 13.17
N GLU A 120 14.79 4.74 13.68
CA GLU A 120 16.08 5.23 14.21
C GLU A 120 16.95 5.72 13.04
N PRO A 121 17.73 6.83 13.17
CA PRO A 121 18.34 7.46 12.01
C PRO A 121 19.37 6.60 11.26
N SER A 122 20.11 5.72 11.95
CA SER A 122 21.02 4.77 11.29
C SER A 122 20.25 3.70 10.53
N GLN A 123 19.17 3.16 11.12
CA GLN A 123 18.31 2.18 10.45
C GLN A 123 17.55 2.74 9.26
N ALA A 124 16.97 3.93 9.41
CA ALA A 124 16.31 4.64 8.33
C ALA A 124 17.27 4.82 7.13
N ARG A 125 18.53 5.14 7.40
CA ARG A 125 19.59 5.23 6.38
C ARG A 125 19.84 3.88 5.70
N HIS A 126 19.94 2.79 6.47
CA HIS A 126 20.12 1.43 5.93
C HIS A 126 18.94 1.03 5.04
N LEU A 127 17.70 1.22 5.52
CA LEU A 127 16.48 0.93 4.77
C LEU A 127 16.38 1.78 3.49
N LEU A 128 16.80 3.05 3.54
CA LEU A 128 16.87 3.91 2.37
C LEU A 128 17.88 3.38 1.35
N THR A 129 19.09 3.02 1.78
CA THR A 129 20.10 2.42 0.90
C THR A 129 19.60 1.12 0.26
N ILE A 130 19.01 0.22 1.05
CA ILE A 130 18.42 -1.05 0.58
C ILE A 130 17.36 -0.77 -0.48
N ASN A 131 16.44 0.16 -0.21
CA ASN A 131 15.38 0.52 -1.15
C ASN A 131 15.92 1.13 -2.45
N LEU A 132 16.92 2.03 -2.38
CA LEU A 132 17.54 2.63 -3.55
C LEU A 132 18.34 1.62 -4.39
N ALA A 133 18.82 0.52 -3.79
CA ALA A 133 19.39 -0.63 -4.50
C ALA A 133 18.33 -1.52 -5.18
N SER A 134 17.06 -1.10 -5.16
CA SER A 134 15.90 -1.90 -5.60
C SER A 134 15.78 -3.24 -4.86
N LEU A 135 16.18 -3.25 -3.59
CA LEU A 135 16.03 -4.39 -2.68
C LEU A 135 15.02 -4.07 -1.58
N ARG A 136 14.60 -5.10 -0.85
CA ARG A 136 13.68 -5.01 0.29
C ARG A 136 14.25 -5.77 1.48
N SER A 137 14.17 -5.19 2.67
CA SER A 137 14.43 -5.92 3.91
C SER A 137 13.20 -6.73 4.32
N ILE A 138 13.40 -8.03 4.58
CA ILE A 138 12.39 -8.95 5.11
C ILE A 138 12.39 -8.89 6.64
N VAL A 139 13.59 -8.93 7.24
CA VAL A 139 13.80 -8.82 8.70
C VAL A 139 15.10 -8.05 8.95
N ALA A 140 15.16 -7.38 10.10
CA ALA A 140 16.35 -6.73 10.64
C ALA A 140 16.61 -7.27 12.04
N LEU A 141 17.81 -7.74 12.31
CA LEU A 141 18.21 -8.38 13.57
C LEU A 141 19.42 -7.65 14.16
N PRO A 142 19.49 -7.46 15.48
CA PRO A 142 20.71 -6.96 16.12
C PRO A 142 21.87 -7.92 15.86
N PHE A 143 23.06 -7.37 15.63
CA PHE A 143 24.31 -8.13 15.45
C PHE A 143 25.41 -7.50 16.30
N ASP A 144 26.35 -8.32 16.78
CA ASP A 144 27.48 -7.91 17.64
C ASP A 144 27.03 -7.01 18.83
N SER A 145 26.14 -7.55 19.68
CA SER A 145 25.56 -6.82 20.82
C SER A 145 24.86 -5.50 20.46
N GLY A 146 24.38 -5.35 19.22
CA GLY A 146 23.67 -4.17 18.74
C GLY A 146 24.54 -3.11 18.05
N LYS A 147 25.87 -3.32 17.98
CA LYS A 147 26.78 -2.42 17.24
C LYS A 147 26.59 -2.48 15.73
N SER A 148 25.99 -3.55 15.24
CA SER A 148 25.66 -3.74 13.83
C SER A 148 24.22 -4.23 13.69
N THR A 149 23.69 -4.12 12.48
CA THR A 149 22.37 -4.68 12.16
C THR A 149 22.49 -5.64 10.98
N LEU A 150 22.06 -6.89 11.18
CA LEU A 150 21.88 -7.87 10.10
C LEU A 150 20.51 -7.68 9.47
N TYR A 151 20.48 -7.37 8.17
CA TYR A 151 19.28 -7.38 7.36
C TYR A 151 19.27 -8.63 6.48
N ILE A 152 18.14 -9.32 6.44
CA ILE A 152 17.89 -10.28 5.35
C ILE A 152 17.16 -9.51 4.26
N VAL A 153 17.77 -9.43 3.09
CA VAL A 153 17.26 -8.66 1.95
C VAL A 153 16.92 -9.56 0.78
N GLU A 154 15.95 -9.15 -0.01
CA GLU A 154 15.54 -9.78 -1.27
C GLU A 154 15.47 -8.75 -2.39
N ARG A 155 15.44 -9.22 -3.65
CA ARG A 155 15.09 -8.41 -4.82
C ARG A 155 13.61 -8.65 -5.16
N PRO A 156 12.69 -7.74 -4.77
CA PRO A 156 11.27 -7.93 -5.04
C PRO A 156 10.94 -7.69 -6.53
N SER A 157 9.75 -8.13 -6.96
CA SER A 157 9.26 -7.94 -8.33
C SER A 157 9.16 -6.47 -8.76
N PHE A 158 8.97 -5.56 -7.81
CA PHE A 158 9.07 -4.11 -8.00
C PHE A 158 9.41 -3.43 -6.67
N THR A 159 9.95 -2.22 -6.76
CA THR A 159 10.12 -1.31 -5.64
C THR A 159 9.65 0.09 -6.04
N PHE A 160 9.19 0.85 -5.05
CA PHE A 160 9.03 2.29 -5.21
C PHE A 160 10.12 3.02 -4.44
N PRO A 161 10.89 3.90 -5.11
CA PRO A 161 11.80 4.79 -4.41
C PRO A 161 11.02 5.87 -3.65
N PRO A 162 11.60 6.47 -2.60
CA PRO A 162 11.01 7.60 -1.95
C PRO A 162 10.90 8.83 -2.86
N LEU A 163 9.89 9.65 -2.57
CA LEU A 163 9.54 10.79 -3.42
C LEU A 163 10.68 11.81 -3.55
N SER A 164 11.52 12.04 -2.53
CA SER A 164 12.64 13.00 -2.67
C SER A 164 13.78 12.49 -3.58
N LYS A 165 13.76 11.19 -3.91
CA LYS A 165 14.69 10.52 -4.82
C LYS A 165 14.05 10.17 -6.16
N THR A 166 12.78 10.52 -6.35
CA THR A 166 12.02 10.23 -7.57
C THR A 166 11.87 11.52 -8.36
N PRO A 167 12.53 11.65 -9.53
CA PRO A 167 12.40 12.85 -10.34
C PRO A 167 10.96 13.00 -10.86
N CYS A 168 10.48 14.23 -10.96
CA CYS A 168 9.27 14.52 -11.75
C CYS A 168 9.62 14.68 -13.23
N PHE A 169 8.67 14.43 -14.11
CA PHE A 169 8.84 14.65 -15.54
C PHE A 169 9.11 16.13 -15.82
N GLN A 170 10.14 16.38 -16.62
CA GLN A 170 10.53 17.70 -17.09
C GLN A 170 10.63 17.69 -18.61
N VAL A 171 10.12 18.73 -19.27
CA VAL A 171 10.37 18.91 -20.69
C VAL A 171 11.85 19.20 -20.93
N PRO A 172 12.43 18.78 -22.07
CA PRO A 172 13.84 19.06 -22.37
C PRO A 172 14.17 20.55 -22.28
N ALA A 173 15.32 20.88 -21.69
CA ALA A 173 15.71 22.26 -21.39
C ALA A 173 15.72 23.20 -22.61
N HIS A 174 15.95 22.67 -23.82
CA HIS A 174 15.93 23.45 -25.06
C HIS A 174 14.51 23.84 -25.52
N LEU A 175 13.47 23.20 -24.98
CA LEU A 175 12.05 23.48 -25.21
C LEU A 175 11.41 24.25 -24.04
N ALA A 176 12.10 24.36 -22.90
CA ALA A 176 11.62 25.12 -21.76
C ALA A 176 11.60 26.61 -22.10
N THR A 177 10.42 27.23 -22.06
CA THR A 177 10.18 28.64 -22.45
C THR A 177 10.58 29.66 -21.38
N VAL A 178 11.19 29.22 -20.26
CA VAL A 178 11.59 30.09 -19.15
C VAL A 178 13.08 29.93 -18.86
N SER A 179 13.78 31.05 -18.88
CA SER A 179 15.14 31.19 -18.32
C SER A 179 15.06 31.02 -16.80
N SER A 180 15.30 29.81 -16.31
CA SER A 180 15.60 29.55 -14.89
C SER A 180 17.04 29.11 -14.73
N CYS A 181 17.97 30.05 -14.96
CA CYS A 181 19.26 29.99 -14.28
C CYS A 181 19.03 30.28 -12.79
N LYS A 182 18.61 29.26 -12.04
CA LYS A 182 18.80 29.18 -10.59
C LYS A 182 19.25 27.77 -10.26
N GLU A 183 20.25 27.69 -9.40
CA GLU A 183 20.96 26.48 -8.97
C GLU A 183 20.01 25.33 -8.59
N GLN A 184 20.53 24.10 -8.67
CA GLN A 184 19.92 22.80 -8.34
C GLN A 184 19.24 22.76 -6.94
N GLN A 185 18.16 23.51 -6.76
CA GLN A 185 17.21 23.34 -5.66
C GLN A 185 16.23 22.25 -6.09
N ARG A 186 15.85 21.38 -5.13
CA ARG A 186 14.92 20.26 -5.34
C ARG A 186 13.67 20.76 -6.06
N LEU A 187 13.49 20.34 -7.31
CA LEU A 187 12.30 20.60 -8.11
C LEU A 187 11.06 20.11 -7.34
N GLN A 188 10.02 20.94 -7.24
CA GLN A 188 8.86 20.71 -6.36
C GLN A 188 7.64 20.13 -7.09
N GLY A 189 7.67 19.99 -8.41
CA GLY A 189 6.54 19.46 -9.19
C GLY A 189 6.31 17.95 -8.99
N ASN A 190 5.14 17.46 -9.41
CA ASN A 190 4.74 16.06 -9.17
C ASN A 190 4.27 15.28 -10.42
N ILE A 191 4.59 15.75 -11.63
CA ILE A 191 4.27 15.04 -12.87
C ILE A 191 5.04 13.71 -12.91
N PRO A 192 4.39 12.55 -13.08
CA PRO A 192 5.07 11.26 -13.13
C PRO A 192 5.92 11.12 -14.39
N THR A 193 7.04 10.42 -14.29
CA THR A 193 7.89 10.02 -15.42
C THR A 193 7.39 8.70 -16.05
N LEU A 194 7.86 8.37 -17.27
CA LEU A 194 7.58 7.06 -17.86
C LEU A 194 8.15 5.89 -17.04
N GLU A 195 9.30 6.08 -16.39
CA GLU A 195 9.88 5.06 -15.49
C GLU A 195 8.95 4.76 -14.31
N GLU A 196 8.30 5.78 -13.76
CA GLU A 196 7.31 5.59 -12.70
C GLU A 196 6.04 4.90 -13.18
N TRP A 197 5.60 5.19 -14.41
CA TRP A 197 4.50 4.44 -15.04
C TRP A 197 4.86 2.97 -15.20
N ASP A 198 6.05 2.65 -15.69
CA ASP A 198 6.50 1.26 -15.83
C ASP A 198 6.54 0.54 -14.46
N ARG A 199 6.95 1.23 -13.37
CA ARG A 199 6.87 0.69 -11.99
C ARG A 199 5.43 0.50 -11.51
N LEU A 200 4.55 1.48 -11.74
CA LEU A 200 3.14 1.38 -11.36
C LEU A 200 2.46 0.23 -12.09
N TRP A 201 2.75 0.06 -13.38
CA TRP A 201 2.24 -1.05 -14.19
C TRP A 201 2.79 -2.40 -13.75
N ALA A 202 4.05 -2.50 -13.31
CA ALA A 202 4.56 -3.72 -12.71
C ALA A 202 3.78 -4.11 -11.45
N ALA A 203 3.46 -3.13 -10.59
CA ALA A 203 2.61 -3.35 -9.42
C ALA A 203 1.18 -3.76 -9.81
N TRP A 204 0.54 -3.03 -10.74
CA TRP A 204 -0.79 -3.34 -11.26
C TRP A 204 -0.88 -4.74 -11.87
N ASP A 205 0.08 -5.09 -12.73
CA ASP A 205 0.09 -6.36 -13.46
C ASP A 205 0.37 -7.53 -12.51
N MET A 206 1.21 -7.35 -11.49
CA MET A 206 1.42 -8.34 -10.45
C MET A 206 0.13 -8.59 -9.67
N VAL A 207 -0.57 -7.54 -9.23
CA VAL A 207 -1.85 -7.68 -8.52
C VAL A 207 -2.91 -8.31 -9.41
N THR A 208 -3.08 -7.86 -10.66
CA THR A 208 -4.22 -8.26 -11.50
C THR A 208 -4.01 -9.55 -12.28
N LEU A 209 -2.78 -9.87 -12.69
CA LEU A 209 -2.49 -11.00 -13.59
C LEU A 209 -1.79 -12.16 -12.87
N GLN A 210 -1.19 -11.92 -11.70
CA GLN A 210 -0.46 -12.97 -10.97
C GLN A 210 -1.18 -13.37 -9.68
N MET A 211 -1.67 -12.38 -8.90
CA MET A 211 -2.35 -12.66 -7.63
C MET A 211 -3.80 -13.12 -7.79
N ILE A 212 -4.47 -12.78 -8.90
CA ILE A 212 -5.85 -13.19 -9.20
C ILE A 212 -5.84 -14.41 -10.11
N PRO A 213 -6.22 -15.61 -9.62
CA PRO A 213 -6.42 -16.76 -10.50
C PRO A 213 -7.58 -16.54 -11.46
N SER A 214 -7.55 -17.20 -12.63
CA SER A 214 -8.58 -17.09 -13.66
C SER A 214 -10.01 -17.33 -13.15
N TYR A 215 -10.19 -18.31 -12.26
CA TYR A 215 -11.51 -18.64 -11.68
C TYR A 215 -12.06 -17.54 -10.75
N MET A 216 -11.23 -16.58 -10.30
CA MET A 216 -11.65 -15.45 -9.47
C MET A 216 -12.03 -14.20 -10.29
N LEU A 217 -11.74 -14.15 -11.59
CA LEU A 217 -12.02 -12.97 -12.43
C LEU A 217 -13.48 -12.53 -12.33
N HIS A 218 -14.41 -13.50 -12.26
CA HIS A 218 -15.85 -13.27 -12.20
C HIS A 218 -16.42 -13.24 -10.77
N GLN A 219 -15.57 -13.26 -9.75
CA GLN A 219 -16.01 -13.26 -8.37
C GLN A 219 -16.01 -11.83 -7.79
N LYS A 220 -16.87 -11.62 -6.80
CA LYS A 220 -16.92 -10.41 -5.98
C LYS A 220 -16.42 -10.76 -4.57
N PRO A 221 -15.13 -10.55 -4.24
CA PRO A 221 -14.64 -10.78 -2.88
C PRO A 221 -15.33 -9.92 -1.81
N ILE A 222 -15.88 -8.77 -2.22
CA ILE A 222 -16.72 -7.88 -1.41
C ILE A 222 -17.98 -7.59 -2.22
N ASP A 223 -19.17 -7.79 -1.62
CA ASP A 223 -20.45 -7.65 -2.33
C ASP A 223 -20.76 -6.23 -2.79
N LEU A 224 -20.22 -5.22 -2.09
CA LEU A 224 -20.35 -3.79 -2.39
C LEU A 224 -19.40 -3.32 -3.52
N ARG A 225 -18.71 -4.23 -4.20
CA ARG A 225 -17.70 -3.93 -5.23
C ARG A 225 -17.93 -4.77 -6.48
N HIS A 226 -17.51 -4.27 -7.65
CA HIS A 226 -17.59 -5.05 -8.89
C HIS A 226 -16.70 -6.31 -8.86
N LYS A 227 -16.90 -7.21 -9.83
CA LYS A 227 -16.07 -8.40 -10.02
C LYS A 227 -14.62 -8.02 -10.30
N CYS A 228 -13.66 -8.88 -9.96
CA CYS A 228 -12.23 -8.60 -10.19
C CYS A 228 -11.90 -8.17 -11.63
N LEU A 229 -12.53 -8.79 -12.63
CA LEU A 229 -12.36 -8.48 -14.05
C LEU A 229 -12.67 -7.01 -14.40
N PHE A 230 -13.65 -6.39 -13.70
CA PHE A 230 -14.04 -5.00 -13.93
C PHE A 230 -12.85 -4.06 -13.83
N TYR A 231 -12.06 -4.20 -12.76
CA TYR A 231 -10.96 -3.28 -12.47
C TYR A 231 -9.86 -3.34 -13.53
N ILE A 232 -9.65 -4.51 -14.14
CA ILE A 232 -8.65 -4.71 -15.21
C ILE A 232 -9.02 -3.91 -16.46
N GLY A 233 -10.31 -3.79 -16.78
CA GLY A 233 -10.80 -2.95 -17.87
C GLY A 233 -10.99 -1.49 -17.48
N HIS A 234 -11.36 -1.22 -16.23
CA HIS A 234 -11.60 0.12 -15.68
C HIS A 234 -10.37 1.03 -15.78
N ILE A 235 -9.21 0.56 -15.31
CA ILE A 235 -8.00 1.38 -15.27
C ILE A 235 -7.55 1.91 -16.64
N PRO A 236 -7.37 1.07 -17.68
CA PRO A 236 -7.03 1.60 -18.98
C PRO A 236 -8.16 2.44 -19.59
N THR A 237 -9.42 2.17 -19.25
CA THR A 237 -10.56 2.96 -19.75
C THR A 237 -10.52 4.39 -19.20
N PHE A 238 -10.31 4.52 -17.89
CA PHE A 238 -10.19 5.81 -17.23
C PHE A 238 -9.04 6.65 -17.80
N LEU A 239 -7.86 6.02 -17.99
CA LEU A 239 -6.71 6.66 -18.61
C LEU A 239 -7.02 7.11 -20.05
N ASP A 240 -7.60 6.25 -20.89
CA ASP A 240 -7.91 6.57 -22.29
C ASP A 240 -8.90 7.73 -22.43
N MET A 241 -9.92 7.78 -21.56
CA MET A 241 -10.91 8.86 -21.51
C MET A 241 -10.29 10.20 -21.15
N LEU A 242 -9.42 10.25 -20.14
CA LEU A 242 -8.78 11.49 -19.70
C LEU A 242 -7.68 11.94 -20.65
N LEU A 243 -6.98 11.00 -21.30
CA LEU A 243 -6.13 11.33 -22.47
C LEU A 243 -6.97 11.92 -23.61
N HIS A 244 -8.15 11.38 -23.91
CA HIS A 244 -9.03 11.98 -24.91
C HIS A 244 -9.44 13.41 -24.53
N LYS A 245 -9.88 13.64 -23.28
CA LYS A 245 -10.28 14.98 -22.81
C LYS A 245 -9.14 16.00 -22.87
N SER A 246 -7.89 15.57 -22.65
CA SER A 246 -6.74 16.47 -22.58
C SER A 246 -6.02 16.72 -23.90
N ILE A 247 -5.88 15.69 -24.74
CA ILE A 247 -5.09 15.76 -25.98
C ILE A 247 -5.88 15.46 -27.25
N GLY A 248 -7.18 15.20 -27.15
CA GLY A 248 -8.07 14.85 -28.26
C GLY A 248 -7.90 13.42 -28.77
N GLY A 249 -8.44 13.14 -29.96
CA GLY A 249 -8.43 11.80 -30.59
C GLY A 249 -9.74 11.02 -30.35
N GLY A 250 -9.81 9.78 -30.82
CA GLY A 250 -10.93 8.88 -30.52
C GLY A 250 -10.67 7.98 -29.30
N PRO A 251 -11.65 7.16 -28.88
CA PRO A 251 -11.41 6.05 -27.97
C PRO A 251 -10.45 5.04 -28.60
N SER A 252 -9.64 4.38 -27.77
CA SER A 252 -8.89 3.19 -28.17
C SER A 252 -9.88 2.02 -28.37
N GLU A 253 -9.62 1.14 -29.34
CA GLU A 253 -10.52 0.02 -29.61
C GLU A 253 -10.31 -1.14 -28.61
N PRO A 254 -11.39 -1.79 -28.11
CA PRO A 254 -12.80 -1.58 -28.50
C PRO A 254 -13.46 -0.36 -27.85
N ALA A 255 -14.03 0.54 -28.66
CA ALA A 255 -14.60 1.80 -28.15
C ALA A 255 -15.72 1.64 -27.11
N TYR A 256 -16.46 0.52 -27.14
CA TYR A 256 -17.55 0.25 -26.19
C TYR A 256 -17.07 0.02 -24.75
N PHE A 257 -15.77 -0.17 -24.52
CA PHE A 257 -15.20 -0.28 -23.18
C PHE A 257 -15.44 0.98 -22.35
N TRP A 258 -15.46 2.15 -22.97
CA TRP A 258 -15.87 3.39 -22.28
C TRP A 258 -17.26 3.25 -21.66
N LYS A 259 -18.20 2.50 -22.24
CA LYS A 259 -19.53 2.34 -21.63
C LYS A 259 -19.50 1.45 -20.37
N ILE A 260 -18.82 0.31 -20.47
CA ILE A 260 -18.92 -0.77 -19.46
C ILE A 260 -17.87 -0.66 -18.35
N PHE A 261 -16.82 0.15 -18.55
CA PHE A 261 -15.69 0.28 -17.62
C PHE A 261 -15.41 1.72 -17.15
N GLU A 262 -16.17 2.73 -17.59
CA GLU A 262 -15.89 4.14 -17.23
C GLU A 262 -15.93 4.42 -15.73
N ARG A 263 -16.91 3.86 -15.00
CA ARG A 263 -17.19 4.29 -13.63
C ARG A 263 -17.52 3.12 -12.72
N GLY A 264 -16.77 3.03 -11.61
CA GLY A 264 -16.96 2.04 -10.56
C GLY A 264 -18.25 2.25 -9.76
N ILE A 265 -18.50 1.33 -8.81
CA ILE A 265 -19.71 1.31 -7.98
C ILE A 265 -19.39 1.71 -6.54
N ASP A 266 -20.29 2.49 -5.93
CA ASP A 266 -20.28 2.78 -4.50
C ASP A 266 -21.71 2.77 -3.94
N PRO A 267 -22.25 1.59 -3.60
CA PRO A 267 -23.53 1.47 -2.94
C PRO A 267 -23.45 1.96 -1.50
N HIS A 268 -24.51 2.57 -0.99
CA HIS A 268 -24.59 2.85 0.43
C HIS A 268 -24.56 1.54 1.23
N VAL A 269 -23.71 1.48 2.27
CA VAL A 269 -23.56 0.27 3.09
C VAL A 269 -24.89 -0.12 3.77
N ASP A 270 -25.63 0.87 4.29
CA ASP A 270 -26.91 0.63 4.98
C ASP A 270 -28.12 0.48 4.04
N ASP A 271 -27.97 0.88 2.78
CA ASP A 271 -29.02 0.82 1.76
C ASP A 271 -28.40 0.51 0.38
N PRO A 272 -28.00 -0.74 0.12
CA PRO A 272 -27.29 -1.08 -1.12
C PRO A 272 -28.09 -0.86 -2.41
N ASP A 273 -29.41 -0.67 -2.31
CA ASP A 273 -30.27 -0.29 -3.43
C ASP A 273 -30.05 1.18 -3.85
N HIS A 274 -29.51 2.00 -2.95
CA HIS A 274 -29.06 3.36 -3.26
C HIS A 274 -27.57 3.36 -3.59
N CYS A 275 -27.26 3.65 -4.84
CA CYS A 275 -25.89 3.70 -5.34
C CYS A 275 -25.68 4.96 -6.19
N HIS A 276 -24.50 5.56 -6.08
CA HIS A 276 -24.07 6.61 -7.01
C HIS A 276 -24.07 6.11 -8.46
N ASN A 277 -24.14 7.03 -9.42
CA ASN A 277 -24.09 6.69 -10.84
C ASN A 277 -22.86 5.81 -11.14
N HIS A 278 -23.02 4.76 -11.95
CA HIS A 278 -21.97 3.81 -12.28
C HIS A 278 -22.19 3.25 -13.69
N SER A 279 -21.18 2.60 -14.27
CA SER A 279 -21.29 1.99 -15.59
C SER A 279 -22.38 0.90 -15.63
N GLU A 280 -23.13 0.84 -16.73
CA GLU A 280 -23.96 -0.33 -17.05
C GLU A 280 -23.04 -1.49 -17.42
N VAL A 281 -22.89 -2.45 -16.50
CA VAL A 281 -22.01 -3.62 -16.67
C VAL A 281 -22.80 -4.86 -17.10
N PRO A 282 -22.18 -5.82 -17.83
CA PRO A 282 -22.82 -7.09 -18.13
C PRO A 282 -23.21 -7.88 -16.86
N GLU A 283 -24.43 -8.41 -16.84
CA GLU A 283 -24.93 -9.18 -15.69
C GLU A 283 -24.37 -10.61 -15.66
N LYS A 284 -24.36 -11.29 -16.83
CA LYS A 284 -23.91 -12.67 -16.96
C LYS A 284 -22.42 -12.74 -17.27
N ASP A 285 -21.76 -13.78 -16.77
CA ASP A 285 -20.31 -13.94 -16.92
C ASP A 285 -19.88 -14.09 -18.38
N GLU A 286 -20.67 -14.79 -19.18
CA GLU A 286 -20.43 -14.99 -20.61
C GLU A 286 -20.52 -13.70 -21.46
N ASP A 287 -21.17 -12.66 -20.94
CA ASP A 287 -21.35 -11.38 -21.63
C ASP A 287 -20.18 -10.41 -21.37
N TRP A 288 -19.25 -10.75 -20.47
CA TRP A 288 -18.05 -9.95 -20.24
C TRP A 288 -17.01 -10.15 -21.35
N PRO A 289 -16.23 -9.11 -21.69
CA PRO A 289 -15.08 -9.26 -22.58
C PRO A 289 -14.06 -10.24 -22.00
N THR A 290 -13.38 -10.99 -22.87
CA THR A 290 -12.32 -11.89 -22.41
C THR A 290 -11.13 -11.10 -21.86
N ILE A 291 -10.38 -11.71 -20.94
CA ILE A 291 -9.19 -11.09 -20.35
C ILE A 291 -8.15 -10.71 -21.40
N GLU A 292 -7.99 -11.51 -22.47
CA GLU A 292 -7.07 -11.21 -23.59
C GLU A 292 -7.48 -9.96 -24.35
N THR A 293 -8.80 -9.74 -24.52
CA THR A 293 -9.33 -8.54 -25.17
C THR A 293 -9.08 -7.31 -24.31
N ILE A 294 -9.28 -7.43 -23.00
CA ILE A 294 -9.02 -6.36 -22.04
C ILE A 294 -7.53 -6.00 -21.98
N ILE A 295 -6.64 -7.00 -21.95
CA ILE A 295 -5.18 -6.80 -21.97
C ILE A 295 -4.75 -6.10 -23.27
N THR A 296 -5.29 -6.50 -24.41
CA THR A 296 -4.99 -5.86 -25.70
C THR A 296 -5.38 -4.38 -25.69
N PHE A 297 -6.56 -4.05 -25.16
CA PHE A 297 -7.00 -2.66 -24.99
C PHE A 297 -6.06 -1.90 -24.04
N ARG A 298 -5.73 -2.47 -22.88
CA ARG A 298 -4.79 -1.88 -21.91
C ARG A 298 -3.46 -1.52 -22.57
N ASP A 299 -2.87 -2.44 -23.32
CA ASP A 299 -1.58 -2.24 -23.96
C ASP A 299 -1.64 -1.16 -25.06
N ASN A 300 -2.76 -1.04 -25.76
CA ASN A 300 -3.01 0.06 -26.70
C ASN A 300 -3.06 1.42 -25.99
N VAL A 301 -3.73 1.50 -24.83
CA VAL A 301 -3.80 2.74 -24.03
C VAL A 301 -2.43 3.08 -23.44
N ARG A 302 -1.69 2.10 -22.89
CA ARG A 302 -0.31 2.32 -22.40
C ARG A 302 0.59 2.85 -23.52
N ARG A 303 0.47 2.32 -24.74
CA ARG A 303 1.18 2.83 -25.92
C ARG A 303 0.76 4.25 -26.31
N ARG A 304 -0.53 4.59 -26.22
CA ARG A 304 -1.03 5.96 -26.40
C ARG A 304 -0.39 6.92 -25.40
N LEU A 305 -0.28 6.53 -24.13
CA LEU A 305 0.42 7.31 -23.11
C LEU A 305 1.91 7.48 -23.42
N LYS A 306 2.62 6.40 -23.78
CA LYS A 306 4.05 6.48 -24.18
C LYS A 306 4.26 7.43 -25.37
N ASN A 307 3.34 7.42 -26.35
CA ASN A 307 3.37 8.36 -27.47
C ASN A 307 3.18 9.81 -27.02
N LEU A 308 2.33 10.08 -26.02
CA LEU A 308 2.18 11.43 -25.45
C LEU A 308 3.50 11.91 -24.85
N TYR A 309 4.19 11.10 -24.03
CA TYR A 309 5.50 11.46 -23.50
C TYR A 309 6.52 11.74 -24.62
N GLY A 310 6.58 10.89 -25.66
CA GLY A 310 7.44 11.13 -26.83
C GLY A 310 7.10 12.42 -27.59
N ASP A 311 5.81 12.76 -27.72
CA ASP A 311 5.38 14.04 -28.32
C ASP A 311 5.80 15.25 -27.47
N LEU A 312 5.78 15.14 -26.14
CA LEU A 312 6.24 16.18 -25.22
C LEU A 312 7.77 16.36 -25.27
N GLU A 313 8.52 15.25 -25.30
CA GLU A 313 9.99 15.25 -25.38
C GLU A 313 10.50 15.81 -26.71
N THR A 314 9.80 15.54 -27.82
CA THR A 314 10.17 16.05 -29.14
C THR A 314 9.68 17.47 -29.41
N GLY A 315 8.88 18.04 -28.51
CA GLY A 315 8.25 19.34 -28.70
C GLY A 315 7.11 19.35 -29.74
N LYS A 316 6.71 18.18 -30.25
CA LYS A 316 5.54 18.03 -31.12
C LYS A 316 4.25 18.45 -30.39
N ARG A 317 4.24 18.32 -29.06
CA ARG A 317 3.18 18.83 -28.19
C ARG A 317 3.79 19.65 -27.06
N VAL A 318 3.13 20.75 -26.70
CA VAL A 318 3.51 21.57 -25.55
C VAL A 318 2.87 20.99 -24.29
N LEU A 319 3.64 20.91 -23.19
CA LEU A 319 3.12 20.55 -21.87
C LEU A 319 2.25 21.70 -21.32
N THR A 320 0.98 21.45 -21.11
CA THR A 320 0.04 22.38 -20.45
C THR A 320 -0.34 21.86 -19.07
N ARG A 321 -0.90 22.72 -18.22
CA ARG A 321 -1.46 22.34 -16.92
C ARG A 321 -2.50 21.23 -17.04
N ASN A 322 -3.36 21.30 -18.05
CA ASN A 322 -4.37 20.26 -18.29
C ASN A 322 -3.74 18.89 -18.62
N ILE A 323 -2.68 18.85 -19.42
CA ILE A 323 -1.93 17.61 -19.69
C ILE A 323 -1.24 17.13 -18.41
N ALA A 324 -0.55 18.01 -17.70
CA ALA A 324 0.15 17.69 -16.46
C ALA A 324 -0.80 17.13 -15.39
N ARG A 325 -1.94 17.78 -15.15
CA ARG A 325 -3.00 17.29 -14.27
C ARG A 325 -3.52 15.93 -14.71
N THR A 326 -3.75 15.74 -16.00
CA THR A 326 -4.19 14.44 -16.54
C THR A 326 -3.18 13.33 -16.21
N LEU A 327 -1.89 13.58 -16.41
CA LEU A 327 -0.84 12.60 -16.08
C LEU A 327 -0.80 12.29 -14.59
N VAL A 328 -0.90 13.31 -13.73
CA VAL A 328 -0.92 13.12 -12.27
C VAL A 328 -2.16 12.36 -11.80
N MET A 329 -3.36 12.81 -12.19
CA MET A 329 -4.61 12.20 -11.75
C MET A 329 -4.77 10.77 -12.22
N THR A 330 -4.40 10.46 -13.47
CA THR A 330 -4.50 9.09 -13.99
C THR A 330 -3.49 8.14 -13.33
N TYR A 331 -2.30 8.63 -12.99
CA TYR A 331 -1.30 7.86 -12.24
C TYR A 331 -1.78 7.56 -10.81
N GLU A 332 -2.24 8.60 -10.10
CA GLU A 332 -2.74 8.44 -8.73
C GLU A 332 -4.03 7.61 -8.68
N HIS A 333 -4.91 7.73 -9.69
CA HIS A 333 -6.11 6.90 -9.82
C HIS A 333 -5.78 5.40 -9.92
N GLU A 334 -4.82 5.03 -10.77
CA GLU A 334 -4.37 3.64 -10.85
C GLU A 334 -3.76 3.17 -9.51
N GLY A 335 -3.01 4.05 -8.81
CA GLY A 335 -2.55 3.80 -7.44
C GLY A 335 -3.68 3.53 -6.43
N TRP A 336 -4.74 4.34 -6.43
CA TRP A 336 -5.92 4.14 -5.57
C TRP A 336 -6.60 2.80 -5.81
N HIS A 337 -6.65 2.37 -7.08
CA HIS A 337 -7.25 1.11 -7.44
C HIS A 337 -6.38 -0.10 -7.12
N ILE A 338 -5.05 0.04 -7.08
CA ILE A 338 -4.19 -1.02 -6.54
C ILE A 338 -4.58 -1.29 -5.09
N GLU A 339 -4.66 -0.24 -4.26
CA GLU A 339 -5.04 -0.36 -2.85
C GLU A 339 -6.46 -0.91 -2.70
N THR A 340 -7.41 -0.42 -3.51
CA THR A 340 -8.79 -0.91 -3.52
C THR A 340 -8.90 -2.39 -3.84
N LEU A 341 -8.21 -2.82 -4.89
CA LEU A 341 -8.23 -4.21 -5.30
C LEU A 341 -7.54 -5.09 -4.25
N LEU A 342 -6.49 -4.62 -3.60
CA LEU A 342 -5.80 -5.40 -2.57
C LEU A 342 -6.65 -5.65 -1.33
N TYR A 343 -7.38 -4.66 -0.80
CA TYR A 343 -8.26 -4.94 0.34
C TYR A 343 -9.44 -5.84 -0.04
N MET A 344 -9.88 -5.82 -1.31
CA MET A 344 -10.85 -6.79 -1.84
C MET A 344 -10.26 -8.20 -1.86
N LEU A 345 -9.07 -8.35 -2.45
CA LEU A 345 -8.39 -9.63 -2.60
C LEU A 345 -7.97 -10.23 -1.24
N LEU A 346 -7.71 -9.39 -0.23
CA LEU A 346 -7.43 -9.81 1.14
C LEU A 346 -8.54 -10.71 1.72
N GLN A 347 -9.80 -10.48 1.33
CA GLN A 347 -10.94 -11.29 1.79
C GLN A 347 -10.88 -12.74 1.30
N ARG A 348 -10.06 -13.00 0.28
CA ARG A 348 -9.84 -14.33 -0.31
C ARG A 348 -8.38 -14.80 -0.18
N ALA A 349 -7.52 -14.10 0.55
CA ALA A 349 -6.19 -14.59 0.86
C ALA A 349 -6.28 -15.88 1.69
N GLY A 350 -5.46 -16.88 1.35
CA GLY A 350 -5.51 -18.23 1.95
C GLY A 350 -6.60 -19.16 1.39
N SER A 351 -7.60 -18.64 0.67
CA SER A 351 -8.70 -19.43 0.08
C SER A 351 -8.89 -19.25 -1.43
N GLY A 352 -8.20 -18.29 -2.04
CA GLY A 352 -8.21 -18.12 -3.49
C GLY A 352 -7.16 -17.15 -4.02
N THR A 353 -7.05 -15.96 -3.44
CA THR A 353 -6.02 -14.97 -3.79
C THR A 353 -4.64 -15.57 -3.55
N ARG A 354 -3.76 -15.46 -4.55
CA ARG A 354 -2.36 -15.89 -4.43
C ARG A 354 -1.53 -14.81 -3.73
N PRO A 355 -0.49 -15.20 -2.96
CA PRO A 355 0.44 -14.25 -2.39
C PRO A 355 1.15 -13.43 -3.48
N PRO A 356 1.68 -12.23 -3.14
CA PRO A 356 2.40 -11.39 -4.08
C PRO A 356 3.63 -12.12 -4.61
N TYR A 357 3.70 -12.29 -5.93
CA TYR A 357 4.79 -13.05 -6.57
C TYR A 357 6.11 -12.30 -6.47
N GLY A 358 7.20 -13.03 -6.20
CA GLY A 358 8.53 -12.46 -6.02
C GLY A 358 8.69 -11.62 -4.75
N PHE A 359 7.84 -11.83 -3.75
CA PHE A 359 8.03 -11.32 -2.39
C PHE A 359 8.02 -12.50 -1.42
N THR A 360 9.05 -12.59 -0.58
CA THR A 360 9.15 -13.65 0.42
C THR A 360 8.10 -13.48 1.51
N GLN A 361 7.53 -14.61 1.90
CA GLN A 361 6.58 -14.68 3.00
C GLN A 361 7.28 -14.22 4.30
N PRO A 362 6.67 -13.30 5.07
CA PRO A 362 7.26 -12.85 6.33
C PRO A 362 7.43 -14.01 7.32
N ALA A 363 8.57 -14.05 8.01
CA ALA A 363 8.77 -14.97 9.14
C ALA A 363 8.04 -14.44 10.37
N TRP A 364 6.75 -14.73 10.45
CA TRP A 364 5.85 -14.16 11.45
C TRP A 364 6.30 -14.36 12.90
N SER A 365 6.82 -15.54 13.25
CA SER A 365 7.31 -15.82 14.61
C SER A 365 8.50 -14.93 14.99
N VAL A 366 9.47 -14.77 14.08
CA VAL A 366 10.65 -13.91 14.26
C VAL A 366 10.23 -12.44 14.36
N LEU A 367 9.39 -11.98 13.44
CA LEU A 367 8.89 -10.60 13.43
C LEU A 367 8.05 -10.29 14.67
N SER A 368 7.18 -11.20 15.09
CA SER A 368 6.40 -11.06 16.33
C SER A 368 7.29 -10.97 17.56
N SER A 369 8.37 -11.76 17.62
CA SER A 369 9.37 -11.68 18.69
C SER A 369 10.10 -10.33 18.66
N GLN A 370 10.50 -9.86 17.49
CA GLN A 370 11.11 -8.53 17.34
C GLN A 370 10.16 -7.41 17.80
N TRP A 371 8.89 -7.50 17.44
CA TRP A 371 7.88 -6.49 17.79
C TRP A 371 7.50 -6.46 19.26
N SER A 372 7.64 -7.58 19.99
CA SER A 372 7.36 -7.62 21.43
C SER A 372 8.35 -6.79 22.25
N HIS A 373 9.52 -6.49 21.68
CA HIS A 373 10.56 -5.66 22.29
C HIS A 373 10.42 -4.18 21.92
N ILE A 374 9.39 -3.78 21.17
CA ILE A 374 9.13 -2.37 20.85
C ILE A 374 8.90 -1.62 22.16
N PRO A 375 9.71 -0.58 22.47
CA PRO A 375 9.54 0.17 23.70
C PRO A 375 8.18 0.85 23.71
N LEU A 376 7.56 0.92 24.89
CA LEU A 376 6.34 1.71 25.07
C LEU A 376 6.66 3.21 24.91
N PRO A 377 5.68 4.04 24.50
CA PRO A 377 5.85 5.47 24.51
C PRO A 377 6.21 6.00 25.90
N GLU A 378 7.06 7.03 25.99
CA GLU A 378 7.49 7.61 27.28
C GLU A 378 6.32 8.12 28.13
N THR A 379 5.27 8.55 27.46
CA THR A 379 3.99 8.96 28.05
C THR A 379 2.87 8.30 27.26
N PRO A 380 1.68 8.04 27.83
CA PRO A 380 0.59 7.44 27.07
C PRO A 380 0.00 8.39 26.00
N LYS A 381 0.18 9.71 26.17
CA LYS A 381 -0.42 10.76 25.34
C LYS A 381 0.51 11.96 25.21
N VAL A 382 0.40 12.67 24.09
CA VAL A 382 1.07 13.94 23.84
C VAL A 382 0.06 15.08 23.80
N THR A 383 0.47 16.28 24.23
CA THR A 383 -0.36 17.49 24.14
C THR A 383 0.03 18.28 22.91
N LEU A 384 -0.96 18.63 22.08
CA LEU A 384 -0.80 19.38 20.84
C LEU A 384 -1.71 20.62 20.87
N GLY A 385 -1.34 21.63 20.09
CA GLY A 385 -2.05 22.91 20.05
C GLY A 385 -1.92 23.75 21.35
N PRO A 386 -2.68 24.85 21.47
CA PRO A 386 -3.50 25.44 20.41
C PRO A 386 -2.61 26.03 19.31
N CYS A 387 -3.00 25.89 18.05
CA CYS A 387 -2.24 26.43 16.91
C CYS A 387 -3.13 26.62 15.68
N ASN A 388 -2.60 27.29 14.66
CA ASN A 388 -3.21 27.32 13.34
C ASN A 388 -2.53 26.27 12.46
N VAL A 389 -3.33 25.51 11.71
CA VAL A 389 -2.86 24.55 10.70
C VAL A 389 -3.41 24.93 9.35
N VAL A 390 -2.58 24.83 8.31
CA VAL A 390 -3.02 25.00 6.92
C VAL A 390 -3.37 23.63 6.36
N LEU A 391 -4.59 23.48 5.85
CA LEU A 391 -5.06 22.32 5.10
C LEU A 391 -5.09 22.68 3.60
N GLY A 392 -4.86 21.69 2.74
CA GLY A 392 -4.90 21.87 1.29
C GLY A 392 -3.75 22.69 0.70
N HIS A 393 -3.83 22.95 -0.59
CA HIS A 393 -2.92 23.79 -1.38
C HIS A 393 -3.67 24.58 -2.47
N ASN A 394 -2.98 25.43 -3.23
CA ASN A 394 -3.60 26.23 -4.28
C ASN A 394 -3.37 25.58 -5.65
N ASP A 395 -4.27 24.69 -6.04
CA ASP A 395 -4.23 24.02 -7.33
C ASP A 395 -5.64 23.82 -7.94
N SER A 396 -6.36 24.92 -8.15
CA SER A 396 -7.67 24.83 -8.79
C SER A 396 -7.56 24.44 -10.27
N GLU A 397 -8.24 23.36 -10.67
CA GLU A 397 -8.36 22.94 -12.07
C GLU A 397 -8.97 24.04 -12.96
N ALA A 398 -9.83 24.91 -12.40
CA ALA A 398 -10.43 26.01 -13.15
C ALA A 398 -9.39 26.96 -13.78
N LEU A 399 -8.16 26.99 -13.23
CA LEU A 399 -7.06 27.79 -13.77
C LEU A 399 -6.39 27.14 -14.99
N ASP A 400 -6.51 25.83 -15.19
CA ASP A 400 -5.75 25.09 -16.19
C ASP A 400 -6.08 25.49 -17.63
N LYS A 401 -7.28 26.06 -17.86
CA LYS A 401 -7.75 26.54 -19.18
C LYS A 401 -7.57 28.05 -19.36
N LEU A 402 -7.08 28.77 -18.35
CA LEU A 402 -6.85 30.21 -18.46
C LEU A 402 -5.53 30.46 -19.20
N PRO A 403 -5.50 31.28 -20.27
CA PRO A 403 -4.27 31.55 -21.02
C PRO A 403 -3.10 32.08 -20.18
N SER A 404 -3.38 32.73 -19.05
CA SER A 404 -2.37 33.24 -18.12
C SER A 404 -1.68 32.16 -17.28
N HIS A 405 -2.30 30.97 -17.15
CA HIS A 405 -1.80 29.86 -16.34
C HIS A 405 -1.55 28.59 -17.15
N GLU A 406 -2.07 28.47 -18.37
CA GLU A 406 -2.03 27.24 -19.19
C GLU A 406 -0.66 26.53 -19.22
N HIS A 407 0.45 27.28 -19.19
CA HIS A 407 1.81 26.74 -19.24
C HIS A 407 2.58 26.81 -17.90
N ASP A 408 1.90 27.19 -16.81
CA ASP A 408 2.47 27.24 -15.46
C ASP A 408 2.51 25.85 -14.83
N VAL A 409 3.49 25.05 -15.28
CA VAL A 409 3.68 23.64 -14.90
C VAL A 409 4.99 23.39 -14.13
N HIS A 410 5.94 24.31 -14.22
CA HIS A 410 7.25 24.16 -13.59
C HIS A 410 7.13 24.35 -12.07
N ASP A 411 7.66 23.39 -11.29
CA ASP A 411 7.52 23.34 -9.83
C ASP A 411 6.07 23.36 -9.31
N HIS A 412 5.08 23.14 -10.18
CA HIS A 412 3.68 23.12 -9.80
C HIS A 412 3.28 21.73 -9.28
N VAL A 413 2.61 21.70 -8.13
CA VAL A 413 2.07 20.46 -7.53
C VAL A 413 0.59 20.36 -7.87
N PHE A 414 0.24 19.36 -8.68
CA PHE A 414 -1.14 19.04 -9.01
C PHE A 414 -1.78 18.14 -7.94
N GLY A 415 -3.04 18.38 -7.58
CA GLY A 415 -3.79 17.59 -6.61
C GLY A 415 -5.24 17.35 -7.04
N TRP A 416 -5.97 16.63 -6.20
CA TRP A 416 -7.41 16.42 -6.36
C TRP A 416 -8.19 17.68 -5.96
N ASP A 417 -9.39 17.85 -6.49
CA ASP A 417 -10.23 19.03 -6.24
C ASP A 417 -10.54 19.25 -4.75
N ASN A 418 -10.75 18.18 -3.99
CA ASN A 418 -11.01 18.23 -2.54
C ASN A 418 -9.80 18.71 -1.69
N GLU A 419 -8.64 18.89 -2.30
CA GLU A 419 -7.42 19.37 -1.65
C GLU A 419 -7.18 20.87 -1.85
N SER A 420 -8.03 21.54 -2.65
CA SER A 420 -7.90 22.94 -3.02
C SER A 420 -9.17 23.74 -2.74
N PRO A 421 -9.06 25.02 -2.32
CA PRO A 421 -7.83 25.76 -2.05
C PRO A 421 -7.26 25.52 -0.64
N ALA A 422 -6.10 26.13 -0.37
CA ALA A 422 -5.50 26.15 0.95
C ALA A 422 -6.37 26.92 1.95
N ARG A 423 -6.61 26.35 3.14
CA ARG A 423 -7.43 26.95 4.19
C ARG A 423 -6.75 26.86 5.55
N THR A 424 -6.77 27.95 6.32
CA THR A 424 -6.20 28.00 7.67
C THR A 424 -7.28 27.71 8.70
N VAL A 425 -7.05 26.71 9.57
CA VAL A 425 -7.97 26.32 10.63
C VAL A 425 -7.29 26.49 11.98
N HIS A 426 -7.98 27.14 12.93
CA HIS A 426 -7.53 27.23 14.30
C HIS A 426 -7.94 25.98 15.09
N VAL A 427 -6.97 25.32 15.71
CA VAL A 427 -7.18 24.12 16.52
C VAL A 427 -6.88 24.44 17.97
N LYS A 428 -7.80 24.04 18.86
CA LYS A 428 -7.65 24.19 20.32
C LYS A 428 -6.59 23.23 20.84
N GLN A 429 -6.24 23.36 22.11
CA GLN A 429 -5.37 22.38 22.75
C GLN A 429 -6.11 21.05 22.92
N PHE A 430 -5.42 19.94 22.67
CA PHE A 430 -5.95 18.59 22.87
C PHE A 430 -4.82 17.63 23.24
N LYS A 431 -5.17 16.43 23.73
CA LYS A 431 -4.24 15.31 23.91
C LYS A 431 -4.51 14.23 22.87
N ALA A 432 -3.45 13.66 22.30
CA ALA A 432 -3.53 12.51 21.41
C ALA A 432 -2.77 11.31 21.98
N GLU A 433 -3.32 10.12 21.85
CA GLU A 433 -2.54 8.89 22.04
C GLU A 433 -1.45 8.79 20.96
N TRP A 434 -0.27 8.32 21.38
CA TRP A 434 0.88 8.22 20.48
C TRP A 434 0.66 7.22 19.35
N ARG A 435 -0.06 6.13 19.62
CA ARG A 435 -0.24 5.01 18.70
C ARG A 435 -1.71 4.80 18.36
N PRO A 436 -2.03 4.37 17.13
CA PRO A 436 -3.36 3.87 16.80
C PRO A 436 -3.76 2.68 17.69
N ILE A 437 -5.06 2.46 17.79
CA ILE A 437 -5.66 1.33 18.52
C ILE A 437 -5.14 0.03 17.92
N THR A 438 -4.63 -0.86 18.75
CA THR A 438 -4.06 -2.14 18.32
C THR A 438 -5.10 -3.26 18.25
N ASN A 439 -4.77 -4.35 17.53
CA ASN A 439 -5.61 -5.56 17.52
C ASN A 439 -5.80 -6.14 18.93
N GLY A 440 -4.75 -6.13 19.76
CA GLY A 440 -4.81 -6.59 21.15
C GLY A 440 -5.78 -5.77 21.99
N GLU A 441 -5.64 -4.45 22.00
CA GLU A 441 -6.54 -3.54 22.73
C GLU A 441 -8.00 -3.67 22.26
N PHE A 442 -8.20 -3.83 20.95
CA PHE A 442 -9.55 -3.96 20.39
C PHE A 442 -10.18 -5.32 20.71
N LYS A 443 -9.40 -6.40 20.70
CA LYS A 443 -9.86 -7.74 21.11
C LYS A 443 -10.33 -7.73 22.56
N GLU A 444 -9.53 -7.20 23.48
CA GLU A 444 -9.89 -7.07 24.89
C GLU A 444 -11.18 -6.26 25.06
N PHE A 445 -11.29 -5.13 24.35
CA PHE A 445 -12.50 -4.31 24.36
C PHE A 445 -13.75 -5.06 23.85
N MET A 446 -13.62 -5.83 22.76
CA MET A 446 -14.72 -6.62 22.24
C MET A 446 -15.21 -7.67 23.24
N GLU A 447 -14.28 -8.34 23.93
CA GLU A 447 -14.57 -9.36 24.93
C GLU A 447 -15.26 -8.78 26.18
N GLU A 448 -14.88 -7.56 26.61
CA GLU A 448 -15.44 -6.93 27.81
C GLU A 448 -16.72 -6.11 27.57
N LYS A 449 -16.78 -5.39 26.45
CA LYS A 449 -17.78 -4.32 26.21
C LYS A 449 -18.43 -4.36 24.82
N GLY A 450 -17.85 -5.08 23.87
CA GLY A 450 -18.33 -5.15 22.49
C GLY A 450 -19.27 -6.33 22.20
N GLN A 451 -19.45 -7.27 23.13
CA GLN A 451 -20.24 -8.49 22.90
C GLN A 451 -21.70 -8.15 22.54
N GLY A 452 -22.12 -8.53 21.33
CA GLY A 452 -23.46 -8.26 20.81
C GLY A 452 -23.69 -6.83 20.30
N VAL A 453 -22.67 -5.97 20.33
CA VAL A 453 -22.71 -4.58 19.85
C VAL A 453 -21.82 -4.38 18.64
N ILE A 454 -20.60 -4.93 18.68
CA ILE A 454 -19.59 -4.78 17.62
C ILE A 454 -19.37 -6.11 16.93
N ALA A 455 -19.45 -6.10 15.60
CA ALA A 455 -19.12 -7.26 14.80
C ALA A 455 -17.60 -7.48 14.74
N MET A 456 -17.17 -8.72 14.55
CA MET A 456 -15.75 -9.00 14.32
C MET A 456 -15.24 -8.22 13.10
N PRO A 457 -14.09 -7.52 13.22
CA PRO A 457 -13.48 -6.80 12.10
C PRO A 457 -13.35 -7.68 10.85
N LYS A 458 -13.60 -7.12 9.67
CA LYS A 458 -13.42 -7.85 8.39
C LYS A 458 -11.94 -8.13 8.06
N SER A 459 -11.03 -7.46 8.75
CA SER A 459 -9.61 -7.76 8.74
C SER A 459 -9.26 -9.04 9.52
N TRP A 460 -10.18 -9.56 10.33
CA TRP A 460 -10.01 -10.81 11.07
C TRP A 460 -10.81 -11.95 10.42
N VAL A 461 -10.49 -13.17 10.81
CA VAL A 461 -11.21 -14.39 10.47
C VAL A 461 -11.08 -15.39 11.61
N GLU A 462 -12.14 -16.15 11.86
CA GLU A 462 -12.07 -17.28 12.79
C GLU A 462 -11.92 -18.58 11.97
N GLU A 463 -10.86 -19.32 12.23
CA GLU A 463 -10.56 -20.61 11.60
C GLU A 463 -10.16 -21.59 12.69
N ASP A 464 -10.77 -22.78 12.71
CA ASP A 464 -10.47 -23.84 13.68
C ASP A 464 -10.58 -23.41 15.16
N GLY A 465 -11.45 -22.42 15.45
CA GLY A 465 -11.65 -21.87 16.79
C GLY A 465 -10.58 -20.85 17.23
N GLU A 466 -9.69 -20.44 16.33
CA GLU A 466 -8.68 -19.40 16.55
C GLU A 466 -9.00 -18.14 15.72
N ILE A 467 -8.89 -16.97 16.36
CA ILE A 467 -8.96 -15.68 15.66
C ILE A 467 -7.61 -15.41 14.99
N LYS A 468 -7.67 -15.17 13.68
CA LYS A 468 -6.53 -14.84 12.82
C LYS A 468 -6.74 -13.47 12.17
N VAL A 469 -5.65 -12.78 11.86
CA VAL A 469 -5.63 -11.54 11.10
C VAL A 469 -5.29 -11.85 9.64
N ARG A 470 -6.08 -11.33 8.70
CA ARG A 470 -5.86 -11.54 7.26
C ARG A 470 -4.62 -10.79 6.80
N THR A 471 -3.77 -11.45 6.02
CA THR A 471 -2.65 -10.84 5.30
C THR A 471 -2.66 -11.27 3.84
N MET A 472 -1.90 -10.62 2.97
CA MET A 472 -1.75 -11.06 1.57
C MET A 472 -1.04 -12.43 1.44
N PHE A 473 -0.41 -12.92 2.51
CA PHE A 473 0.19 -14.26 2.58
C PHE A 473 -0.72 -15.31 3.24
N GLY A 474 -1.99 -14.95 3.49
CA GLY A 474 -2.97 -15.77 4.20
C GLY A 474 -3.20 -15.30 5.64
N PRO A 475 -4.22 -15.82 6.34
CA PRO A 475 -4.49 -15.50 7.72
C PRO A 475 -3.35 -15.94 8.66
N VAL A 476 -2.99 -15.10 9.62
CA VAL A 476 -1.99 -15.38 10.65
C VAL A 476 -2.61 -15.34 12.03
N PRO A 477 -2.18 -16.16 13.01
CA PRO A 477 -2.64 -16.08 14.39
C PRO A 477 -2.64 -14.63 14.90
N LEU A 478 -3.72 -14.21 15.58
CA LEU A 478 -3.80 -12.85 16.12
C LEU A 478 -2.63 -12.54 17.06
N ALA A 479 -2.07 -13.55 17.74
CA ALA A 479 -0.87 -13.43 18.57
C ALA A 479 0.29 -12.74 17.85
N TYR A 480 0.52 -13.01 16.55
CA TYR A 480 1.57 -12.37 15.75
C TYR A 480 1.26 -10.93 15.36
N ALA A 481 -0.03 -10.57 15.34
CA ALA A 481 -0.52 -9.27 14.90
C ALA A 481 -1.07 -8.41 16.04
N THR A 482 -0.87 -8.83 17.31
CA THR A 482 -1.44 -8.18 18.50
C THR A 482 -1.12 -6.69 18.56
N SER A 483 0.13 -6.32 18.27
CA SER A 483 0.62 -4.94 18.32
C SER A 483 0.38 -4.14 17.03
N TRP A 484 -0.19 -4.75 15.99
CA TRP A 484 -0.54 -4.01 14.78
C TRP A 484 -1.78 -3.16 15.03
N PRO A 485 -1.95 -2.04 14.31
CA PRO A 485 -3.20 -1.31 14.30
C PRO A 485 -4.38 -2.21 13.88
N VAL A 486 -5.50 -2.11 14.59
CA VAL A 486 -6.74 -2.76 14.16
C VAL A 486 -7.33 -2.03 12.95
N LEU A 487 -7.87 -2.80 12.01
CA LEU A 487 -8.51 -2.27 10.79
C LEU A 487 -10.00 -2.59 10.83
N THR A 488 -10.85 -1.57 10.99
CA THR A 488 -12.32 -1.71 11.01
C THR A 488 -13.01 -0.37 10.72
N SER A 489 -14.34 -0.36 10.76
CA SER A 489 -15.18 0.81 10.47
C SER A 489 -14.94 1.99 11.42
N TYR A 490 -15.29 3.20 10.97
CA TYR A 490 -15.32 4.40 11.82
C TYR A 490 -16.24 4.21 13.01
N ASP A 491 -17.41 3.59 12.82
CA ASP A 491 -18.42 3.43 13.87
C ASP A 491 -17.90 2.62 15.05
N ASP A 492 -17.23 1.50 14.77
CA ASP A 492 -16.64 0.62 15.79
C ASP A 492 -15.56 1.36 16.58
N LEU A 493 -14.68 2.09 15.89
CA LEU A 493 -13.56 2.80 16.52
C LEU A 493 -14.00 4.07 17.24
N SER A 494 -15.06 4.73 16.76
CA SER A 494 -15.74 5.84 17.43
C SER A 494 -16.39 5.37 18.73
N TYR A 495 -17.04 4.20 18.72
CA TYR A 495 -17.59 3.58 19.93
C TYR A 495 -16.48 3.18 20.91
N TYR A 496 -15.40 2.54 20.45
CA TYR A 496 -14.22 2.26 21.26
C TYR A 496 -13.68 3.54 21.93
N ALA A 497 -13.47 4.61 21.16
CA ALA A 497 -12.92 5.86 21.66
C ALA A 497 -13.83 6.48 22.74
N LYS A 498 -15.15 6.48 22.54
CA LYS A 498 -16.13 6.94 23.53
C LYS A 498 -16.06 6.13 24.83
N CYS A 499 -15.98 4.80 24.73
CA CYS A 499 -15.83 3.93 25.89
C CYS A 499 -14.51 4.13 26.66
N LYS A 500 -13.45 4.57 25.98
CA LYS A 500 -12.16 4.96 26.57
C LYS A 500 -12.17 6.38 27.17
N GLY A 501 -13.27 7.11 27.02
CA GLY A 501 -13.44 8.49 27.51
C GLY A 501 -12.83 9.57 26.59
N GLY A 502 -12.56 9.21 25.32
CA GLY A 502 -12.07 10.13 24.30
C GLY A 502 -12.98 10.16 23.07
N ARG A 503 -12.40 10.59 21.95
CA ARG A 503 -13.05 10.64 20.63
C ARG A 503 -12.03 10.40 19.52
N LEU A 504 -12.49 10.22 18.29
CA LEU A 504 -11.61 10.26 17.13
C LEU A 504 -11.20 11.71 16.81
N PRO A 505 -9.99 11.95 16.28
CA PRO A 505 -9.53 13.29 15.94
C PRO A 505 -10.37 13.90 14.83
N THR A 506 -10.40 15.22 14.72
CA THR A 506 -10.82 15.91 13.49
C THR A 506 -9.68 15.90 12.47
N GLU A 507 -9.98 16.13 11.18
CA GLU A 507 -8.98 16.29 10.11
C GLU A 507 -7.82 17.24 10.51
N PRO A 508 -8.07 18.46 10.99
CA PRO A 508 -6.98 19.37 11.37
C PRO A 508 -6.19 18.90 12.61
N GLU A 509 -6.82 18.24 13.58
CA GLU A 509 -6.11 17.68 14.74
C GLU A 509 -5.17 16.53 14.34
N LEU A 510 -5.66 15.61 13.51
CA LEU A 510 -4.83 14.52 13.00
C LEU A 510 -3.70 15.05 12.11
N ARG A 511 -3.97 16.06 11.27
CA ARG A 511 -2.92 16.70 10.45
C ARG A 511 -1.82 17.33 11.30
N ILE A 512 -2.15 17.96 12.42
CA ILE A 512 -1.14 18.48 13.36
C ILE A 512 -0.28 17.35 13.94
N PHE A 513 -0.90 16.23 14.35
CA PHE A 513 -0.15 15.07 14.83
C PHE A 513 0.80 14.56 13.76
N LEU A 514 0.30 14.34 12.53
CA LEU A 514 1.10 13.82 11.42
C LEU A 514 2.21 14.80 11.02
N ASP A 515 1.97 16.11 10.98
CA ASP A 515 3.01 17.12 10.70
C ASP A 515 4.14 17.11 11.73
N THR A 516 3.81 16.77 12.97
CA THR A 516 4.76 16.84 14.09
C THR A 516 5.56 15.54 14.23
N TYR A 517 4.89 14.40 14.07
CA TYR A 517 5.42 13.10 14.50
C TYR A 517 5.49 12.04 13.41
N ASP A 518 4.78 12.16 12.29
CA ASP A 518 4.83 11.13 11.26
C ASP A 518 6.18 11.18 10.52
N VAL A 519 6.60 10.02 10.02
CA VAL A 519 7.84 9.85 9.26
C VAL A 519 7.52 9.44 7.84
N GLY A 520 8.38 9.82 6.88
CA GLY A 520 8.22 9.41 5.49
C GLY A 520 8.83 8.02 5.19
N LEU A 521 8.68 7.56 3.95
CA LEU A 521 9.33 6.32 3.46
C LEU A 521 10.85 6.34 3.70
N GLU A 522 11.50 7.49 3.51
CA GLU A 522 12.94 7.69 3.74
C GLU A 522 13.36 7.49 5.20
N GLU A 523 12.43 7.74 6.11
CA GLU A 523 12.65 7.72 7.56
C GLU A 523 12.11 6.45 8.21
N GLY A 524 11.72 5.43 7.44
CA GLY A 524 11.29 4.15 7.99
C GLY A 524 9.80 3.81 7.84
N ALA A 525 8.96 4.70 7.30
CA ALA A 525 7.51 4.46 7.21
C ALA A 525 7.13 3.21 6.41
N ASN A 526 6.05 2.55 6.82
CA ASN A 526 5.49 1.39 6.13
C ASN A 526 4.48 1.84 5.07
N VAL A 527 5.00 2.34 3.94
CA VAL A 527 4.22 2.75 2.75
C VAL A 527 4.90 2.20 1.50
N GLY A 528 4.28 2.32 0.33
CA GLY A 528 4.90 1.93 -0.94
C GLY A 528 5.31 0.45 -1.02
N PHE A 529 4.51 -0.44 -0.43
CA PHE A 529 4.68 -1.90 -0.42
C PHE A 529 5.91 -2.40 0.35
N ARG A 530 6.40 -1.62 1.32
CA ARG A 530 7.58 -2.00 2.12
C ARG A 530 7.42 -3.35 2.82
N HIS A 531 6.29 -3.60 3.49
CA HIS A 531 6.09 -4.84 4.24
C HIS A 531 4.96 -5.74 3.72
N TRP A 532 4.03 -5.26 2.88
CA TRP A 532 2.83 -6.01 2.43
C TRP A 532 1.84 -6.39 3.55
N HIS A 533 2.03 -5.87 4.75
CA HIS A 533 1.14 -6.01 5.89
C HIS A 533 1.34 -4.82 6.84
N PRO A 534 0.39 -4.55 7.76
CA PRO A 534 0.59 -3.58 8.83
C PRO A 534 1.78 -3.98 9.71
N THR A 535 2.42 -3.00 10.32
CA THR A 535 3.44 -3.19 11.35
C THR A 535 3.02 -2.44 12.61
N PRO A 536 3.61 -2.73 13.79
CA PRO A 536 3.33 -1.93 14.98
C PRO A 536 3.73 -0.47 14.79
N ALA A 537 2.91 0.45 15.32
CA ALA A 537 3.22 1.87 15.31
C ALA A 537 4.39 2.19 16.26
N THR A 538 5.25 3.13 15.86
CA THR A 538 6.52 3.42 16.56
C THR A 538 6.58 4.80 17.21
N ALA A 539 5.59 5.67 16.96
CA ALA A 539 5.55 7.01 17.54
C ALA A 539 5.53 7.01 19.08
N GLY A 540 6.05 8.10 19.67
CA GLY A 540 6.10 8.33 21.11
C GLY A 540 7.35 7.82 21.82
N HIS A 541 8.36 7.41 21.07
CA HIS A 541 9.64 6.92 21.59
C HIS A 541 10.82 7.49 20.79
N ALA A 542 11.95 7.83 21.44
CA ALA A 542 13.18 8.38 20.82
C ALA A 542 12.93 9.55 19.84
N ASN A 543 13.97 10.13 19.23
CA ASN A 543 13.86 11.07 18.09
C ASN A 543 12.77 12.18 18.20
N GLY A 544 12.52 12.72 19.39
CA GLY A 544 11.46 13.71 19.60
C GLY A 544 10.03 13.18 19.44
N GLY A 545 9.82 11.86 19.55
CA GLY A 545 8.53 11.19 19.47
C GLY A 545 8.10 10.79 18.06
N LYS A 546 8.92 11.06 17.03
CA LYS A 546 8.61 10.73 15.64
C LYS A 546 8.53 9.23 15.40
N GLY A 547 7.57 8.78 14.60
CA GLY A 547 7.45 7.38 14.21
C GLY A 547 6.31 7.11 13.25
N SER A 548 6.29 5.87 12.74
CA SER A 548 5.28 5.39 11.79
C SER A 548 3.98 5.05 12.51
N ASN A 549 2.83 5.23 11.84
CA ASN A 549 1.53 4.76 12.32
C ASN A 549 1.27 3.26 12.08
N GLY A 550 2.22 2.55 11.47
CA GLY A 550 2.10 1.12 11.16
C GLY A 550 1.71 0.80 9.72
N GLY A 551 1.52 1.83 8.89
CA GLY A 551 1.14 1.67 7.48
C GLY A 551 -0.36 1.49 7.30
N ILE A 552 -1.13 2.42 7.88
CA ILE A 552 -2.59 2.46 7.79
C ILE A 552 -3.08 3.89 7.53
N TRP A 553 -4.28 4.01 6.96
CA TRP A 553 -5.03 5.25 7.06
C TRP A 553 -5.63 5.37 8.46
N GLU A 554 -5.89 6.60 8.90
CA GLU A 554 -6.51 6.87 10.20
C GLU A 554 -7.80 7.66 10.04
N TRP A 555 -8.87 7.14 10.63
CA TRP A 555 -10.17 7.77 10.66
C TRP A 555 -10.13 9.12 11.37
N THR A 556 -10.83 10.10 10.78
CA THR A 556 -11.18 11.35 11.44
C THR A 556 -12.69 11.42 11.64
N SER A 557 -13.12 12.29 12.55
CA SER A 557 -14.52 12.67 12.76
C SER A 557 -15.01 13.74 11.79
N THR A 558 -14.18 14.14 10.84
CA THR A 558 -14.52 15.15 9.83
C THR A 558 -15.18 14.48 8.63
N MET A 559 -16.45 14.81 8.40
CA MET A 559 -17.15 14.37 7.21
C MET A 559 -16.47 14.95 5.95
N LEU A 560 -16.46 14.17 4.88
CA LEU A 560 -16.08 14.69 3.58
C LEU A 560 -17.21 15.59 3.07
N ASP A 561 -16.92 16.88 2.94
CA ASP A 561 -17.88 17.89 2.50
C ASP A 561 -17.16 18.99 1.72
N THR A 562 -17.94 19.87 1.11
CA THR A 562 -17.48 21.11 0.48
C THR A 562 -16.82 22.04 1.49
N HIS A 563 -16.06 23.01 0.99
CA HIS A 563 -15.54 24.11 1.78
C HIS A 563 -15.47 25.39 0.94
N GLU A 564 -15.23 26.51 1.61
CA GLU A 564 -15.12 27.81 0.96
C GLU A 564 -14.13 27.75 -0.21
N GLU A 565 -14.55 28.31 -1.34
CA GLU A 565 -13.79 28.42 -2.59
C GLU A 565 -13.40 27.08 -3.27
N LEU A 566 -13.87 25.92 -2.78
CA LEU A 566 -13.68 24.66 -3.49
C LEU A 566 -14.30 24.74 -4.89
N ALA A 567 -13.49 24.42 -5.90
CA ALA A 567 -13.91 24.32 -7.30
C ALA A 567 -13.86 22.85 -7.72
N PRO A 568 -15.01 22.19 -7.94
CA PRO A 568 -15.05 20.79 -8.38
C PRO A 568 -14.34 20.59 -9.73
N THR A 569 -13.80 19.38 -9.94
CA THR A 569 -13.16 19.02 -11.21
C THR A 569 -14.17 18.93 -12.37
N ASP A 570 -13.81 19.51 -13.53
CA ASP A 570 -14.53 19.32 -14.80
C ASP A 570 -13.94 18.12 -15.59
N LEU A 571 -12.67 17.80 -15.35
CA LEU A 571 -11.95 16.72 -16.00
C LEU A 571 -12.46 15.35 -15.55
N PHE A 572 -12.69 15.18 -14.25
CA PHE A 572 -13.26 13.97 -13.65
C PHE A 572 -14.49 14.28 -12.78
N THR A 573 -15.53 14.79 -13.43
CA THR A 573 -16.83 15.10 -12.80
C THR A 573 -17.32 14.01 -11.86
N GLY A 574 -17.62 14.39 -10.62
CA GLY A 574 -18.12 13.49 -9.58
C GLY A 574 -17.05 12.84 -8.70
N TYR A 575 -15.76 13.11 -8.92
CA TYR A 575 -14.69 12.54 -8.09
C TYR A 575 -14.85 12.82 -6.59
N SER A 576 -15.17 14.06 -6.22
CA SER A 576 -15.41 14.43 -4.81
C SER A 576 -16.87 14.75 -4.52
N THR A 577 -17.54 15.49 -5.42
CA THR A 577 -18.88 16.03 -5.14
C THR A 577 -19.95 14.97 -4.94
N ASP A 578 -19.78 13.79 -5.53
CA ASP A 578 -20.74 12.70 -5.34
C ASP A 578 -20.69 12.12 -3.91
N PHE A 579 -19.60 12.37 -3.18
CA PHE A 579 -19.36 11.88 -1.83
C PHE A 579 -19.57 12.94 -0.74
N PHE A 580 -20.07 14.14 -1.10
CA PHE A 580 -20.54 15.15 -0.15
C PHE A 580 -21.97 14.82 0.31
N ASP A 581 -22.12 13.60 0.85
CA ASP A 581 -23.40 12.91 1.05
C ASP A 581 -23.72 12.66 2.54
N SER A 582 -22.91 13.21 3.45
CA SER A 582 -22.93 12.98 4.91
C SER A 582 -22.62 11.56 5.39
N LYS A 583 -22.23 10.65 4.50
CA LYS A 583 -21.86 9.26 4.82
C LYS A 583 -20.37 9.05 4.88
N HIS A 584 -19.60 9.87 4.18
CA HIS A 584 -18.16 9.72 4.07
C HIS A 584 -17.42 10.49 5.16
N GLN A 585 -16.41 9.85 5.75
CA GLN A 585 -15.47 10.47 6.67
C GLN A 585 -14.10 10.60 5.99
N VAL A 586 -13.41 11.69 6.27
CA VAL A 586 -12.03 11.91 5.83
C VAL A 586 -11.10 10.99 6.62
N VAL A 587 -10.15 10.38 5.92
CA VAL A 587 -9.05 9.61 6.50
C VAL A 587 -7.72 10.20 6.04
N LEU A 588 -6.75 10.29 6.96
CA LEU A 588 -5.42 10.82 6.67
C LEU A 588 -4.33 9.77 6.98
N GLY A 589 -3.12 10.02 6.49
CA GLY A 589 -1.99 9.10 6.61
C GLY A 589 -1.74 8.42 5.27
N ALA A 590 -1.39 7.13 5.31
CA ALA A 590 -1.17 6.29 4.15
C ALA A 590 -1.07 4.84 4.62
N SER A 591 -1.61 3.91 3.83
CA SER A 591 -1.43 2.49 4.13
C SER A 591 -0.12 1.94 3.55
N TYR A 592 0.22 0.71 3.93
CA TYR A 592 1.38 0.02 3.37
C TYR A 592 1.30 -0.22 1.86
N ALA A 593 0.14 -0.11 1.21
CA ALA A 593 0.03 -0.17 -0.26
C ALA A 593 -0.12 1.20 -0.94
N THR A 594 -0.24 2.29 -0.18
CA THR A 594 -0.33 3.61 -0.80
C THR A 594 0.99 3.97 -1.47
N ILE A 595 0.96 4.31 -2.77
CA ILE A 595 2.15 4.64 -3.56
C ILE A 595 2.81 5.95 -3.07
N PRO A 596 4.14 6.15 -3.23
CA PRO A 596 4.83 7.29 -2.61
C PRO A 596 4.34 8.68 -3.04
N ARG A 597 3.84 8.85 -4.28
CA ARG A 597 3.29 10.15 -4.72
C ARG A 597 2.05 10.57 -3.93
N LEU A 598 1.25 9.61 -3.49
CA LEU A 598 0.11 9.84 -2.61
C LEU A 598 0.54 9.91 -1.15
N ALA A 599 1.29 8.90 -0.69
CA ALA A 599 1.69 8.80 0.72
C ALA A 599 2.57 9.98 1.19
N GLY A 600 3.40 10.52 0.31
CA GLY A 600 4.27 11.66 0.63
C GLY A 600 3.59 13.03 0.48
N ARG A 601 2.38 13.10 -0.06
CA ARG A 601 1.71 14.36 -0.38
C ARG A 601 0.81 14.79 0.77
N ARG A 602 1.28 15.78 1.53
CA ARG A 602 0.65 16.27 2.77
C ARG A 602 -0.84 16.62 2.64
N THR A 603 -1.27 17.06 1.46
CA THR A 603 -2.62 17.57 1.20
C THR A 603 -3.65 16.48 0.91
N VAL A 604 -3.22 15.24 0.65
CA VAL A 604 -4.11 14.15 0.22
C VAL A 604 -5.19 13.92 1.26
N ARG A 605 -6.44 13.88 0.77
CA ARG A 605 -7.63 13.52 1.54
C ARG A 605 -8.22 12.27 0.93
N ASN A 606 -8.10 11.15 1.63
CA ASN A 606 -8.82 9.93 1.29
C ASN A 606 -10.13 9.89 2.11
N PHE A 607 -11.09 9.08 1.70
CA PHE A 607 -12.41 9.05 2.31
C PHE A 607 -13.11 7.71 2.08
N TYR A 608 -13.95 7.32 3.05
CA TYR A 608 -14.75 6.11 3.00
C TYR A 608 -16.05 6.31 3.78
N GLN A 609 -17.11 5.56 3.43
CA GLN A 609 -18.33 5.53 4.23
C GLN A 609 -18.01 5.07 5.67
N HIS A 610 -18.60 5.73 6.67
CA HIS A 610 -18.26 5.53 8.08
C HIS A 610 -18.39 4.06 8.55
N ASN A 611 -19.36 3.32 8.01
CA ASN A 611 -19.62 1.91 8.33
C ASN A 611 -18.96 0.92 7.37
N TYR A 612 -18.12 1.36 6.42
CA TYR A 612 -17.43 0.47 5.48
C TYR A 612 -16.19 -0.17 6.13
N PRO A 613 -16.17 -1.50 6.40
CA PRO A 613 -15.20 -2.12 7.32
C PRO A 613 -13.98 -2.76 6.64
N TYR A 614 -13.87 -2.66 5.32
CA TYR A 614 -12.85 -3.36 4.53
C TYR A 614 -11.54 -2.61 4.25
N PRO A 615 -11.49 -1.26 4.13
CA PRO A 615 -10.26 -0.57 3.78
C PRO A 615 -9.27 -0.64 4.95
N TRP A 616 -7.98 -0.38 4.67
CA TRP A 616 -6.94 -0.44 5.70
C TRP A 616 -6.89 0.85 6.53
N VAL A 617 -7.98 1.09 7.24
CA VAL A 617 -8.19 2.25 8.09
C VAL A 617 -8.32 1.81 9.55
N GLY A 618 -7.48 2.37 10.40
CA GLY A 618 -7.58 2.28 11.86
C GLY A 618 -7.87 3.66 12.46
N ALA A 619 -7.60 3.86 13.75
CA ALA A 619 -7.73 5.19 14.35
C ALA A 619 -6.89 5.33 15.62
N ARG A 620 -6.62 6.58 16.02
CA ARG A 620 -6.09 6.95 17.33
C ARG A 620 -7.15 7.69 18.16
N VAL A 621 -7.02 7.65 19.48
CA VAL A 621 -7.93 8.35 20.39
C VAL A 621 -7.34 9.70 20.80
N VAL A 622 -8.17 10.76 20.75
CA VAL A 622 -7.86 12.09 21.27
C VAL A 622 -8.82 12.51 22.38
N TYR A 623 -8.40 13.50 23.16
CA TYR A 623 -9.09 13.98 24.36
C TYR A 623 -9.05 15.50 24.39
N ASP A 624 -10.21 16.11 24.67
CA ASP A 624 -10.32 17.55 24.90
C ASP A 624 -9.61 17.95 26.21
N LEU A 625 -9.18 19.20 26.30
CA LEU A 625 -8.50 19.79 27.46
C LEU A 625 -9.27 20.93 28.10
#